data_AF-A0A6A5HMJ1-F1
#
_entry.id   AF-A0A6A5HMJ1-F1
#
_cell.length_a   1.000
_cell.length_b   1.000
_cell.length_c   1.000
_cell.angle_alpha   90.00
_cell.angle_beta   90.00
_cell.angle_gamma   90.00
#
_symmetry.space_group_name_H-M   'P 1'
#
loop_
_entity.id
_entity.type
_entity.pdbx_description
1 polymer ?
#
loop_
_entity_poly.entity_id
_entity_poly.type
_entity_poly.pdbx_seq_one_letter_code
_entity_poly.pdbx_strand_id
1 'polypeptide(L)'
;MDEDKNYIRFKNYFDLIAQVHSVVETKRGFKYLRVWRAMQLGAAESEKSNENTMFYVTTEIFKSYIVEPDSHIGHAVEHYGKHYLLEIAVYGNHQNVLQTLNSGDFVVVKNIHATQKSVYGNLTTTLDLHEDGTRFNRGIYLVPNNCNDPQFRLYQKTCRRMLELFTDKKNFKEFEMERRTSVNHPHVELMNRSLPRVNIVEKPSEVVEVPAESSSADSEDTMCAKPYSKIEIGSSIAVDYFMVDPKHILDGTICPLELMRPHRFEGFQVTLLDANHCPGSVMFLFEGYLIEEFAGGPVLCTGDFRADKTFMNRLDGPLNFLSEFRLARIYLDNTYFKLDQEFPTRKSAQKKLIKEIKAKRDKNIFIPLHRLGRESLLEETSRILKEPIIIYKEKLEIAELLNHFKKKIETRKSNRKIEVVKKEHNILKIPVSENSVIIDLSALHHLVGTRVATDEKREIIRISYSDHSSRTEILEFLKELSFESIYPASKEFTRKEMETMLEAGKEFKLEDLDKHLSVPDFRKKRSNAIEDNVFCQSPDI
;
A
#
# COMPACT_ATOMS: atom_id res chain seq x y z
N MET A 1 14.65 9.42 11.54
CA MET A 1 13.90 9.76 12.78
C MET A 1 12.58 10.39 12.35
N ASP A 2 11.70 10.85 13.26
CA ASP A 2 10.33 11.40 13.09
C ASP A 2 10.20 12.64 12.13
N GLU A 3 10.99 12.70 11.06
CA GLU A 3 11.32 13.88 10.25
C GLU A 3 10.19 14.34 9.33
N ASP A 4 9.37 13.40 8.83
CA ASP A 4 8.37 13.72 7.82
C ASP A 4 7.08 14.35 8.37
N LYS A 5 6.83 14.24 9.69
CA LYS A 5 5.57 14.73 10.27
C LYS A 5 5.57 16.22 10.61
N ASN A 6 6.72 16.91 10.63
CA ASN A 6 6.82 18.27 11.18
C ASN A 6 7.66 19.26 10.35
N TYR A 7 7.83 19.00 9.05
CA TYR A 7 8.74 19.78 8.20
C TYR A 7 8.35 21.26 8.02
N ILE A 8 7.06 21.62 8.09
CA ILE A 8 6.58 23.01 7.95
C ILE A 8 5.88 23.46 9.24
N ARG A 9 6.54 23.30 10.39
CA ARG A 9 6.18 24.07 11.59
C ARG A 9 7.24 25.12 11.84
N PHE A 10 6.91 26.37 11.48
CA PHE A 10 7.71 27.54 11.83
C PHE A 10 8.07 27.48 13.32
N LYS A 11 9.37 27.64 13.63
CA LYS A 11 10.01 27.58 14.97
C LYS A 11 10.45 26.20 15.50
N ASN A 12 10.31 25.10 14.76
CA ASN A 12 10.91 23.82 15.14
C ASN A 12 12.30 23.65 14.50
N TYR A 13 13.30 23.40 15.34
CA TYR A 13 14.66 23.08 14.93
C TYR A 13 14.78 21.57 14.68
N PHE A 14 15.45 21.15 13.61
CA PHE A 14 15.67 19.74 13.30
C PHE A 14 17.10 19.48 12.80
N ASP A 15 17.55 18.23 12.98
CA ASP A 15 18.81 17.74 12.46
C ASP A 15 18.57 17.03 11.12
N LEU A 16 19.52 17.16 10.19
CA LEU A 16 19.45 16.58 8.85
C LEU A 16 20.73 15.81 8.56
N ILE A 17 20.61 14.59 8.04
CA ILE A 17 21.71 13.90 7.36
C ILE A 17 21.42 13.88 5.86
N ALA A 18 22.38 14.32 5.05
CA ALA A 18 22.19 14.42 3.61
C ALA A 18 23.52 14.36 2.86
N GLN A 19 23.47 14.14 1.55
CA GLN A 19 24.62 14.20 0.67
C GLN A 19 24.76 15.60 0.06
N VAL A 20 25.95 16.17 0.03
CA VAL A 20 26.20 17.49 -0.55
C VAL A 20 25.98 17.42 -2.07
N HIS A 21 25.13 18.30 -2.60
CA HIS A 21 24.98 18.51 -4.04
C HIS A 21 25.87 19.65 -4.49
N SER A 22 25.72 20.86 -3.94
CA SER A 22 26.57 21.99 -4.29
C SER A 22 26.59 23.06 -3.20
N VAL A 23 27.54 23.98 -3.29
CA VAL A 23 27.55 25.21 -2.50
C VAL A 23 27.59 26.38 -3.47
N VAL A 24 26.62 27.29 -3.32
CA VAL A 24 26.44 28.42 -4.23
C VAL A 24 26.55 29.74 -3.51
N GLU A 25 27.18 30.72 -4.16
CA GLU A 25 27.18 32.11 -3.74
C GLU A 25 26.24 32.91 -4.67
N THR A 26 25.44 33.78 -4.08
CA THR A 26 24.58 34.72 -4.82
C THR A 26 25.28 36.04 -5.11
N LYS A 27 24.76 36.83 -6.05
CA LYS A 27 25.27 38.18 -6.39
C LYS A 27 25.28 39.15 -5.20
N ARG A 28 24.45 38.89 -4.19
CA ARG A 28 24.38 39.65 -2.94
C ARG A 28 25.31 39.11 -1.83
N GLY A 29 26.12 38.08 -2.12
CA GLY A 29 27.07 37.49 -1.19
C GLY A 29 26.47 36.48 -0.20
N PHE A 30 25.19 36.13 -0.32
CA PHE A 30 24.62 35.03 0.46
C PHE A 30 25.13 33.68 -0.04
N LYS A 31 25.43 32.77 0.88
CA LYS A 31 25.90 31.41 0.59
C LYS A 31 24.85 30.39 0.98
N TYR A 32 24.62 29.44 0.08
CA TYR A 32 23.65 28.37 0.28
C TYR A 32 24.34 27.01 0.16
N LEU A 33 24.06 26.14 1.12
CA LEU A 33 24.39 24.72 1.07
C LEU A 33 23.19 23.99 0.45
N ARG A 34 23.44 23.30 -0.66
CA ARG A 34 22.42 22.52 -1.38
C ARG A 34 22.73 21.05 -1.20
N VAL A 35 21.76 20.29 -0.67
CA VAL A 35 21.95 18.88 -0.31
C VAL A 35 20.91 17.98 -0.98
N TRP A 36 21.39 16.88 -1.53
CA TRP A 36 20.63 15.77 -2.09
C TRP A 36 20.21 14.82 -0.97
N ARG A 37 18.91 14.48 -0.92
CA ARG A 37 18.37 13.60 0.11
C ARG A 37 18.22 12.14 -0.32
N ALA A 38 18.20 11.83 -1.61
CA ALA A 38 17.82 10.50 -2.13
C ALA A 38 16.43 9.99 -1.67
N MET A 39 15.64 10.85 -1.02
CA MET A 39 14.33 10.54 -0.46
C MET A 39 13.41 11.75 -0.68
N GLN A 40 12.17 11.50 -1.12
CA GLN A 40 11.19 12.53 -1.47
C GLN A 40 10.67 13.26 -0.21
N LEU A 41 10.46 14.57 -0.33
CA LEU A 41 9.77 15.38 0.68
C LEU A 41 8.25 15.38 0.49
N GLY A 42 7.52 14.95 1.53
CA GLY A 42 6.06 15.11 1.65
C GLY A 42 5.23 14.24 0.70
N ALA A 43 3.90 14.33 0.86
CA ALA A 43 2.97 13.62 -0.02
C ALA A 43 2.98 14.22 -1.43
N ALA A 44 2.91 13.33 -2.43
CA ALA A 44 2.80 13.65 -3.86
C ALA A 44 1.76 14.77 -4.15
N GLU A 45 0.65 14.82 -3.41
CA GLU A 45 -0.43 15.80 -3.66
C GLU A 45 -0.10 17.27 -3.34
N SER A 46 1.09 17.59 -2.79
CA SER A 46 1.61 18.96 -2.66
C SER A 46 2.39 19.47 -3.89
N GLU A 47 2.41 18.65 -4.95
CA GLU A 47 3.16 18.75 -6.22
C GLU A 47 3.17 20.11 -6.94
N LYS A 48 2.10 20.92 -6.84
CA LYS A 48 1.99 22.17 -7.64
C LYS A 48 2.25 23.47 -6.87
N SER A 49 2.32 23.43 -5.53
CA SER A 49 2.38 24.62 -4.68
C SER A 49 3.81 24.94 -4.18
N ASN A 50 4.65 23.92 -4.00
CA ASN A 50 5.88 24.04 -3.19
C ASN A 50 7.17 24.27 -3.98
N GLU A 51 7.26 23.85 -5.25
CA GLU A 51 8.51 24.01 -6.03
C GLU A 51 8.87 25.48 -6.28
N ASN A 52 7.86 26.35 -6.48
CA ASN A 52 8.07 27.79 -6.71
C ASN A 52 8.36 28.59 -5.42
N THR A 53 8.26 27.97 -4.24
CA THR A 53 8.34 28.67 -2.95
C THR A 53 9.45 28.18 -2.01
N MET A 54 10.22 27.16 -2.40
CA MET A 54 11.28 26.54 -1.57
C MET A 54 12.72 26.72 -2.09
N PHE A 55 12.93 27.14 -3.34
CA PHE A 55 14.27 27.40 -3.88
C PHE A 55 14.46 28.89 -4.12
N TYR A 56 15.44 29.47 -3.46
CA TYR A 56 15.74 30.89 -3.54
C TYR A 56 16.78 31.18 -4.62
N VAL A 57 17.75 30.29 -4.84
CA VAL A 57 18.81 30.48 -5.84
C VAL A 57 18.29 30.22 -7.26
N THR A 58 18.09 31.30 -8.00
CA THR A 58 17.77 31.30 -9.43
C THR A 58 19.00 31.69 -10.26
N THR A 59 18.95 31.42 -11.57
CA THR A 59 19.99 31.87 -12.54
C THR A 59 20.25 33.37 -12.44
N GLU A 60 19.22 34.17 -12.15
CA GLU A 60 19.35 35.63 -12.05
C GLU A 60 20.18 36.09 -10.85
N ILE A 61 20.08 35.39 -9.72
CA ILE A 61 20.78 35.78 -8.48
C ILE A 61 22.03 34.96 -8.22
N PHE A 62 22.25 33.87 -8.95
CA PHE A 62 23.47 33.07 -8.89
C PHE A 62 24.70 33.91 -9.29
N LYS A 63 25.81 33.76 -8.55
CA LYS A 63 27.10 34.40 -8.84
C LYS A 63 28.15 33.36 -9.21
N SER A 64 28.36 32.38 -8.34
CA SER A 64 29.39 31.35 -8.53
C SER A 64 29.15 30.12 -7.68
N TYR A 65 29.70 28.99 -8.12
CA TYR A 65 29.85 27.81 -7.28
C TYR A 65 31.06 28.00 -6.35
N ILE A 66 30.86 27.74 -5.07
CA ILE A 66 31.95 27.49 -4.11
C ILE A 66 32.32 26.01 -4.18
N VAL A 67 31.32 25.14 -4.33
CA VAL A 67 31.46 23.71 -4.60
C VAL A 67 30.57 23.39 -5.79
N GLU A 68 31.17 22.94 -6.90
CA GLU A 68 30.44 22.55 -8.11
C GLU A 68 29.69 21.22 -7.88
N PRO A 69 28.51 21.05 -8.50
CA PRO A 69 27.76 19.79 -8.41
C PRO A 69 28.44 18.64 -9.13
N ASP A 70 28.44 17.48 -8.49
CA ASP A 70 28.78 16.21 -9.15
C ASP A 70 27.73 15.88 -10.22
N SER A 71 28.19 15.40 -11.39
CA SER A 71 27.32 15.17 -12.54
C SER A 71 26.26 14.10 -12.29
N HIS A 72 26.57 13.06 -11.53
CA HIS A 72 25.63 12.00 -11.21
C HIS A 72 24.51 12.55 -10.32
N ILE A 73 24.87 13.34 -9.31
CA ILE A 73 23.90 13.93 -8.38
C ILE A 73 23.05 14.99 -9.11
N GLY A 74 23.67 15.80 -9.96
CA GLY A 74 22.98 16.79 -10.77
C GLY A 74 21.92 16.18 -11.69
N HIS A 75 22.29 15.15 -12.46
CA HIS A 75 21.36 14.44 -13.33
C HIS A 75 20.30 13.66 -12.55
N ALA A 76 20.63 13.13 -11.36
CA ALA A 76 19.64 12.53 -10.48
C ALA A 76 18.59 13.56 -10.03
N VAL A 77 18.99 14.78 -9.68
CA VAL A 77 18.06 15.87 -9.35
C VAL A 77 17.20 16.26 -10.56
N GLU A 78 17.75 16.34 -11.76
CA GLU A 78 16.96 16.58 -12.99
C GLU A 78 15.94 15.49 -13.26
N HIS A 79 16.34 14.22 -13.06
CA HIS A 79 15.51 13.07 -13.37
C HIS A 79 14.39 12.86 -12.33
N TYR A 80 14.74 12.88 -11.04
CA TYR A 80 13.80 12.63 -9.96
C TYR A 80 13.02 13.88 -9.55
N GLY A 81 13.53 15.06 -9.85
CA GLY A 81 12.89 16.34 -9.54
C GLY A 81 13.48 17.05 -8.32
N LYS A 82 13.17 18.36 -8.21
CA LYS A 82 13.77 19.24 -7.20
C LYS A 82 13.33 18.93 -5.77
N HIS A 83 12.25 18.18 -5.56
CA HIS A 83 11.77 17.78 -4.22
C HIS A 83 12.69 16.79 -3.48
N TYR A 84 13.74 16.30 -4.14
CA TYR A 84 14.84 15.55 -3.51
C TYR A 84 16.01 16.44 -3.08
N LEU A 85 15.96 17.74 -3.40
CA LEU A 85 16.98 18.73 -3.07
C LEU A 85 16.49 19.63 -1.94
N LEU A 86 17.39 19.98 -1.01
CA LEU A 86 17.16 21.03 -0.03
C LEU A 86 18.16 22.17 -0.21
N GLU A 87 17.70 23.39 0.03
CA GLU A 87 18.52 24.60 -0.02
C GLU A 87 18.53 25.29 1.35
N ILE A 88 19.72 25.40 1.94
CA ILE A 88 19.93 25.92 3.30
C ILE A 88 20.78 27.18 3.21
N ALA A 89 20.23 28.33 3.62
CA ALA A 89 20.97 29.58 3.75
C ALA A 89 21.87 29.53 4.98
N VAL A 90 23.18 29.74 4.79
CA VAL A 90 24.18 29.62 5.85
C VAL A 90 24.75 30.99 6.21
N TYR A 91 24.67 31.35 7.49
CA TYR A 91 25.08 32.64 8.02
C TYR A 91 26.20 32.50 9.06
N GLY A 92 26.90 33.60 9.34
CA GLY A 92 27.92 33.67 10.38
C GLY A 92 29.13 32.76 10.14
N ASN A 93 29.76 32.29 11.21
CA ASN A 93 30.97 31.47 11.16
C ASN A 93 30.72 30.06 10.60
N HIS A 94 29.46 29.61 10.50
CA HIS A 94 29.13 28.35 9.84
C HIS A 94 29.50 28.34 8.35
N GLN A 95 29.64 29.53 7.73
CA GLN A 95 30.12 29.63 6.35
C GLN A 95 31.55 29.14 6.15
N ASN A 96 32.38 29.10 7.20
CA ASN A 96 33.77 28.66 7.10
C ASN A 96 33.87 27.19 6.70
N VAL A 97 32.91 26.36 7.13
CA VAL A 97 32.87 24.93 6.79
C VAL A 97 32.53 24.71 5.31
N LEU A 98 31.82 25.63 4.67
CA LEU A 98 31.37 25.45 3.28
C LEU A 98 32.50 25.27 2.27
N GLN A 99 33.67 25.87 2.54
CA GLN A 99 34.84 25.76 1.67
C GLN A 99 35.59 24.44 1.85
N THR A 100 35.27 23.66 2.88
CA THR A 100 35.92 22.37 3.16
C THR A 100 35.11 21.18 2.63
N LEU A 101 33.92 21.42 2.07
CA LEU A 101 33.03 20.39 1.56
C LEU A 101 33.32 20.12 0.08
N ASN A 102 33.04 18.90 -0.36
CA ASN A 102 32.97 18.51 -1.75
C ASN A 102 31.56 18.01 -2.09
N SER A 103 31.16 18.09 -3.36
CA SER A 103 29.96 17.40 -3.80
C SER A 103 30.12 15.89 -3.60
N GLY A 104 29.07 15.24 -3.10
CA GLY A 104 29.07 13.82 -2.74
C GLY A 104 29.44 13.53 -1.28
N ASP A 105 29.98 14.51 -0.54
CA ASP A 105 30.24 14.35 0.89
C ASP A 105 28.93 14.13 1.66
N PHE A 106 28.96 13.29 2.70
CA PHE A 106 27.84 13.17 3.62
C PHE A 106 28.02 14.14 4.78
N VAL A 107 26.98 14.90 5.09
CA VAL A 107 27.00 15.89 6.17
C VAL A 107 25.83 15.68 7.12
N VAL A 108 26.09 15.92 8.41
CA VAL A 108 25.07 16.16 9.42
C VAL A 108 24.96 17.66 9.62
N VAL A 109 23.78 18.22 9.37
CA VAL A 109 23.47 19.62 9.64
C VAL A 109 22.54 19.68 10.84
N LYS A 110 23.02 20.26 11.93
CA LYS A 110 22.28 20.29 13.19
C LYS A 110 21.48 21.56 13.38
N ASN A 111 20.25 21.40 13.89
CA ASN A 111 19.34 22.47 14.31
C ASN A 111 19.06 23.52 13.19
N ILE A 112 18.67 23.05 12.01
CA ILE A 112 18.12 23.89 10.93
C ILE A 112 16.68 24.27 11.27
N HIS A 113 16.22 25.42 10.82
CA HIS A 113 14.81 25.81 10.93
C HIS A 113 14.33 26.54 9.67
N ALA A 114 13.01 26.52 9.43
CA ALA A 114 12.39 27.22 8.32
C ALA A 114 11.99 28.66 8.72
N THR A 115 12.29 29.62 7.85
CA THR A 115 11.84 31.01 7.94
C THR A 115 11.07 31.41 6.69
N GLN A 116 10.17 32.38 6.80
CA GLN A 116 9.47 32.97 5.66
C GLN A 116 10.10 34.32 5.33
N LYS A 117 10.52 34.50 4.08
CA LYS A 117 11.08 35.75 3.57
C LYS A 117 10.22 36.24 2.41
N SER A 118 9.96 37.54 2.36
CA SER A 118 9.35 38.16 1.19
C SER A 118 10.41 38.38 0.12
N VAL A 119 10.24 37.75 -1.03
CA VAL A 119 11.18 37.76 -2.16
C VAL A 119 10.38 38.13 -3.40
N TYR A 120 10.69 39.28 -4.00
CA TYR A 120 9.96 39.83 -5.17
C TYR A 120 8.44 39.91 -4.99
N GLY A 121 7.96 40.15 -3.76
CA GLY A 121 6.52 40.26 -3.44
C GLY A 121 5.83 38.94 -3.06
N ASN A 122 6.52 37.80 -3.17
CA ASN A 122 6.00 36.49 -2.77
C ASN A 122 6.63 36.01 -1.45
N LEU A 123 5.87 35.26 -0.64
CA LEU A 123 6.38 34.60 0.57
C LEU A 123 7.10 33.31 0.17
N THR A 124 8.42 33.28 0.33
CA THR A 124 9.28 32.11 0.09
C THR A 124 9.71 31.53 1.43
N THR A 125 9.63 30.20 1.56
CA THR A 125 10.11 29.51 2.75
C THR A 125 11.58 29.13 2.52
N THR A 126 12.48 29.58 3.40
CA THR A 126 13.91 29.29 3.34
C THR A 126 14.34 28.52 4.58
N LEU A 127 15.17 27.48 4.41
CA LEU A 127 15.85 26.85 5.53
C LEU A 127 17.05 27.68 5.92
N ASP A 128 17.17 28.04 7.20
CA ASP A 128 18.23 28.90 7.70
C ASP A 128 19.10 28.18 8.73
N LEU A 129 20.41 28.37 8.61
CA LEU A 129 21.41 28.02 9.60
C LEU A 129 22.20 29.28 9.97
N HIS A 130 21.86 29.86 11.12
CA HIS A 130 22.54 31.04 11.66
C HIS A 130 22.97 30.80 13.11
N GLU A 131 23.95 31.60 13.55
CA GLU A 131 24.38 31.67 14.94
C GLU A 131 23.26 32.26 15.81
N ASP A 132 23.05 31.69 16.99
CA ASP A 132 21.99 32.15 17.91
C ASP A 132 22.42 32.00 19.38
N GLY A 133 23.68 32.36 19.65
CA GLY A 133 24.34 32.13 20.93
C GLY A 133 24.55 30.65 21.26
N THR A 134 25.27 30.36 22.34
CA THR A 134 25.69 29.01 22.77
C THR A 134 24.54 28.05 23.14
N ARG A 135 23.27 28.40 22.89
CA ARG A 135 22.09 27.66 23.32
C ARG A 135 21.73 26.46 22.45
N PHE A 136 22.18 26.42 21.19
CA PHE A 136 21.85 25.35 20.26
C PHE A 136 23.13 24.83 19.60
N ASN A 137 23.35 23.51 19.67
CA ASN A 137 24.49 22.85 19.02
C ASN A 137 24.27 22.83 17.49
N ARG A 138 24.41 24.00 16.86
CA ARG A 138 24.21 24.25 15.42
C ARG A 138 25.52 24.11 14.68
N GLY A 139 25.48 23.48 13.52
CA GLY A 139 26.66 23.35 12.68
C GLY A 139 26.49 22.37 11.54
N ILE A 140 27.47 22.39 10.65
CA ILE A 140 27.62 21.44 9.56
C ILE A 140 28.82 20.56 9.91
N TYR A 141 28.61 19.25 9.94
CA TYR A 141 29.63 18.27 10.32
C TYR A 141 29.76 17.22 9.21
N LEU A 142 30.98 17.02 8.71
CA LEU A 142 31.27 15.93 7.79
C LEU A 142 31.08 14.59 8.49
N VAL A 143 30.41 13.65 7.83
CA VAL A 143 30.30 12.27 8.30
C VAL A 143 31.60 11.55 7.97
N PRO A 144 32.29 10.94 8.96
CA PRO A 144 33.52 10.21 8.70
C PRO A 144 33.30 9.03 7.74
N ASN A 145 34.26 8.82 6.83
CA ASN A 145 34.22 7.69 5.88
C ASN A 145 34.15 6.31 6.54
N ASN A 146 34.58 6.20 7.80
CA ASN A 146 34.53 4.98 8.62
C ASN A 146 33.31 4.91 9.56
N CYS A 147 32.29 5.73 9.35
CA CYS A 147 31.06 5.68 10.14
C CYS A 147 30.38 4.30 9.99
N ASN A 148 30.27 3.58 11.09
CA ASN A 148 29.70 2.23 11.13
C ASN A 148 28.23 2.18 11.58
N ASP A 149 27.55 3.33 11.61
CA ASP A 149 26.14 3.39 11.95
C ASP A 149 25.29 2.59 10.93
N PRO A 150 24.48 1.62 11.36
CA PRO A 150 23.69 0.79 10.43
C PRO A 150 22.69 1.57 9.57
N GLN A 151 22.05 2.60 10.12
CA GLN A 151 21.08 3.42 9.40
C GLN A 151 21.77 4.31 8.38
N PHE A 152 22.91 4.91 8.76
CA PHE A 152 23.73 5.67 7.82
C PHE A 152 24.27 4.82 6.68
N ARG A 153 24.71 3.58 6.95
CA ARG A 153 25.18 2.66 5.88
C ARG A 153 24.06 2.33 4.88
N LEU A 154 22.82 2.18 5.35
CA LEU A 154 21.66 1.97 4.47
C LEU A 154 21.35 3.23 3.63
N TYR A 155 21.42 4.40 4.26
CA TYR A 155 21.26 5.68 3.56
C TYR A 155 22.34 5.91 2.50
N GLN A 156 23.61 5.62 2.82
CA GLN A 156 24.74 5.74 1.89
C GLN A 156 24.59 4.78 0.71
N LYS A 157 24.12 3.54 0.95
CA LYS A 157 23.81 2.57 -0.12
C LYS A 157 22.67 3.05 -1.01
N THR A 158 21.62 3.59 -0.42
CA THR A 158 20.48 4.18 -1.15
C THR A 158 20.95 5.26 -2.12
N CYS A 159 21.73 6.23 -1.62
CA CYS A 159 22.31 7.28 -2.46
C CYS A 159 23.14 6.70 -3.60
N ARG A 160 24.04 5.75 -3.30
CA ARG A 160 24.88 5.10 -4.33
C ARG A 160 24.03 4.43 -5.41
N ARG A 161 23.05 3.62 -5.04
CA ARG A 161 22.20 2.87 -5.97
C ARG A 161 21.37 3.79 -6.87
N MET A 162 20.84 4.88 -6.32
CA MET A 162 20.11 5.87 -7.13
C MET A 162 21.03 6.57 -8.13
N LEU A 163 22.29 6.80 -7.77
CA LEU A 163 23.28 7.45 -8.64
C LEU A 163 23.88 6.51 -9.71
N GLU A 164 23.86 5.19 -9.48
CA GLU A 164 24.35 4.18 -10.44
C GLU A 164 23.63 4.23 -11.80
N LEU A 165 22.42 4.78 -11.86
CA LEU A 165 21.67 4.98 -13.11
C LEU A 165 22.25 6.08 -14.01
N PHE A 166 23.10 6.96 -13.47
CA PHE A 166 23.57 8.16 -14.17
C PHE A 166 25.05 8.07 -14.52
N THR A 167 25.44 7.09 -15.35
CA THR A 167 26.85 6.80 -15.68
C THR A 167 27.51 7.75 -16.69
N ASP A 168 26.78 8.73 -17.24
CA ASP A 168 27.29 9.62 -18.29
C ASP A 168 28.22 10.70 -17.71
N LYS A 169 29.46 10.79 -18.22
CA LYS A 169 30.51 11.71 -17.72
C LYS A 169 30.37 13.15 -18.26
N LYS A 170 29.18 13.56 -18.70
CA LYS A 170 28.98 14.93 -19.17
C LYS A 170 29.05 15.88 -18.00
N ASN A 171 29.73 17.00 -18.19
CA ASN A 171 29.78 18.06 -17.18
C ASN A 171 28.35 18.58 -16.94
N PHE A 172 27.85 18.40 -15.73
CA PHE A 172 26.57 18.94 -15.29
C PHE A 172 26.77 20.39 -14.83
N LYS A 173 25.96 21.32 -15.34
CA LYS A 173 25.90 22.69 -14.84
C LYS A 173 24.46 23.16 -14.80
N GLU A 174 23.97 23.41 -13.59
CA GLU A 174 22.60 23.91 -13.39
C GLU A 174 22.46 25.41 -13.69
N PHE A 175 23.54 26.18 -13.52
CA PHE A 175 23.57 27.63 -13.74
C PHE A 175 24.68 27.97 -14.74
N GLU A 176 24.31 28.60 -15.86
CA GLU A 176 25.28 29.10 -16.85
C GLU A 176 25.80 30.49 -16.45
N MET A 177 27.11 30.72 -16.58
CA MET A 177 27.68 32.06 -16.44
C MET A 177 27.46 32.86 -17.72
N GLU A 178 26.70 33.95 -17.66
CA GLU A 178 26.66 34.93 -18.76
C GLU A 178 28.08 35.45 -19.01
N ARG A 179 28.68 35.07 -20.16
CA ARG A 179 29.87 35.77 -20.65
C ARG A 179 29.42 37.17 -21.04
N ARG A 180 29.99 38.19 -20.39
CA ARG A 180 29.87 39.58 -20.86
C ARG A 180 30.42 39.67 -22.28
N THR A 181 29.55 39.61 -23.28
CA THR A 181 29.83 40.18 -24.58
C THR A 181 29.71 41.69 -24.41
N SER A 182 30.85 42.38 -24.49
CA SER A 182 30.89 43.82 -24.65
C SER A 182 30.23 44.18 -25.97
N VAL A 183 28.96 44.55 -25.94
CA VAL A 183 28.30 45.17 -27.09
C VAL A 183 27.78 46.53 -26.63
N ASN A 184 28.29 47.55 -27.31
CA ASN A 184 27.97 48.96 -27.11
C ASN A 184 26.46 49.21 -27.11
N HIS A 185 26.03 50.04 -26.16
CA HIS A 185 24.72 50.67 -26.15
C HIS A 185 24.45 51.38 -27.50
N PRO A 186 23.18 51.40 -27.92
CA PRO A 186 22.55 52.70 -28.11
C PRO A 186 21.17 52.79 -27.44
N HIS A 187 20.99 53.89 -26.70
CA HIS A 187 19.79 54.71 -26.53
C HIS A 187 18.45 54.09 -26.12
N VAL A 188 18.09 54.39 -24.87
CA VAL A 188 16.89 55.14 -24.41
C VAL A 188 15.85 55.48 -25.49
N GLU A 189 14.66 54.87 -25.36
CA GLU A 189 13.28 55.34 -25.67
C GLU A 189 12.43 54.07 -25.84
N LEU A 190 11.49 53.68 -24.98
CA LEU A 190 10.22 54.35 -24.70
C LEU A 190 9.61 53.76 -23.42
N MET A 191 9.61 54.55 -22.34
CA MET A 191 8.50 54.51 -21.38
C MET A 191 7.33 55.26 -22.03
N ASN A 192 6.27 54.53 -22.39
CA ASN A 192 4.87 54.97 -22.42
C ASN A 192 4.07 53.99 -23.27
N ARG A 193 3.45 52.99 -22.61
CA ARG A 193 2.17 52.41 -23.06
C ARG A 193 1.51 51.68 -21.91
N SER A 194 0.37 52.22 -21.53
CA SER A 194 -0.53 51.81 -20.47
C SER A 194 -1.01 50.38 -20.65
N LEU A 195 -1.08 49.63 -19.55
CA LEU A 195 -1.70 48.30 -19.46
C LEU A 195 -3.20 48.38 -19.81
N PRO A 196 -3.74 47.46 -20.64
CA PRO A 196 -5.19 47.29 -20.75
C PRO A 196 -5.72 46.50 -19.55
N ARG A 197 -6.65 47.12 -18.81
CA ARG A 197 -7.56 46.45 -17.88
C ARG A 197 -8.55 45.59 -18.69
N VAL A 198 -8.67 44.32 -18.38
CA VAL A 198 -9.81 43.49 -18.83
C VAL A 198 -10.64 43.12 -17.59
N ASN A 199 -11.91 43.49 -17.68
CA ASN A 199 -12.93 43.36 -16.66
C ASN A 199 -13.27 41.89 -16.39
N ILE A 200 -13.23 41.49 -15.12
CA ILE A 200 -13.86 40.28 -14.63
C ILE A 200 -15.34 40.61 -14.43
N VAL A 201 -16.21 40.00 -15.23
CA VAL A 201 -17.67 40.05 -15.04
C VAL A 201 -18.07 38.83 -14.21
N GLU A 202 -18.50 39.07 -12.98
CA GLU A 202 -19.13 38.08 -12.10
C GLU A 202 -20.47 37.64 -12.71
N LYS A 203 -20.72 36.32 -12.75
CA LYS A 203 -22.04 35.74 -13.04
C LYS A 203 -22.60 35.11 -11.76
N PRO A 204 -23.87 35.38 -11.39
CA PRO A 204 -24.45 34.90 -10.15
C PRO A 204 -24.99 33.48 -10.25
N SER A 205 -25.16 32.89 -9.07
CA SER A 205 -25.66 31.56 -8.75
C SER A 205 -27.05 31.27 -9.32
N GLU A 206 -27.21 30.14 -9.99
CA GLU A 206 -28.52 29.57 -10.33
C GLU A 206 -28.74 28.23 -9.62
N VAL A 207 -29.87 28.18 -8.92
CA VAL A 207 -30.50 27.02 -8.29
C VAL A 207 -31.21 26.22 -9.37
N VAL A 208 -31.06 24.90 -9.40
CA VAL A 208 -31.85 24.02 -10.30
C VAL A 208 -32.51 22.92 -9.48
N GLU A 209 -33.85 22.96 -9.50
CA GLU A 209 -34.77 21.95 -9.00
C GLU A 209 -34.78 20.69 -9.87
N VAL A 210 -35.04 19.56 -9.22
CA VAL A 210 -35.11 18.21 -9.80
C VAL A 210 -36.49 18.00 -10.43
N PRO A 211 -36.63 17.56 -11.69
CA PRO A 211 -37.87 17.00 -12.19
C PRO A 211 -37.91 15.48 -11.98
N ALA A 212 -39.08 15.01 -11.53
CA ALA A 212 -39.48 13.61 -11.52
C ALA A 212 -40.10 13.23 -12.87
N GLU A 213 -39.79 12.03 -13.34
CA GLU A 213 -40.52 11.12 -14.24
C GLU A 213 -39.51 10.05 -14.68
N SER A 214 -39.81 8.85 -15.14
CA SER A 214 -40.96 7.93 -15.06
C SER A 214 -40.42 6.60 -15.63
N SER A 215 -41.14 5.49 -15.40
CA SER A 215 -40.74 4.14 -15.80
C SER A 215 -40.61 3.94 -17.31
N SER A 216 -39.59 3.19 -17.77
CA SER A 216 -39.72 1.85 -18.41
C SER A 216 -38.54 1.50 -19.34
N ALA A 217 -38.39 0.19 -19.58
CA ALA A 217 -37.59 -0.50 -20.60
C ALA A 217 -36.15 -0.91 -20.23
N ASP A 218 -36.04 -2.15 -19.76
CA ASP A 218 -35.11 -3.22 -20.17
C ASP A 218 -33.79 -2.83 -20.85
N SER A 219 -32.70 -3.01 -20.11
CA SER A 219 -31.41 -3.40 -20.67
C SER A 219 -30.64 -4.25 -19.65
N GLU A 220 -30.33 -5.48 -20.04
CA GLU A 220 -29.31 -6.31 -19.40
C GLU A 220 -27.98 -5.54 -19.43
N ASP A 221 -27.53 -5.04 -18.28
CA ASP A 221 -26.17 -4.56 -18.16
C ASP A 221 -25.62 -4.74 -16.74
N THR A 222 -24.54 -5.53 -16.69
CA THR A 222 -23.44 -5.47 -15.71
C THR A 222 -23.79 -5.06 -14.28
N MET A 223 -23.97 -6.05 -13.39
CA MET A 223 -23.80 -5.88 -11.94
C MET A 223 -22.32 -5.61 -11.60
N CYS A 224 -21.80 -4.46 -12.01
CA CYS A 224 -20.64 -3.84 -11.40
C CYS A 224 -21.17 -2.99 -10.23
N ALA A 225 -21.14 -3.55 -9.02
CA ALA A 225 -21.52 -2.82 -7.83
C ALA A 225 -20.68 -1.52 -7.74
N LYS A 226 -21.36 -0.38 -7.58
CA LYS A 226 -20.73 0.94 -7.42
C LYS A 226 -19.63 0.88 -6.35
N PRO A 227 -18.40 1.32 -6.63
CA PRO A 227 -17.30 1.27 -5.68
C PRO A 227 -17.45 2.41 -4.68
N TYR A 228 -18.19 2.18 -3.60
CA TYR A 228 -17.92 2.94 -2.38
C TYR A 228 -16.65 2.36 -1.74
N SER A 229 -15.75 3.25 -1.34
CA SER A 229 -14.37 2.94 -0.97
C SER A 229 -14.29 1.90 0.15
N LYS A 230 -13.73 0.73 -0.17
CA LYS A 230 -13.32 -0.31 0.80
C LYS A 230 -12.41 0.21 1.93
N ILE A 231 -11.90 1.43 1.79
CA ILE A 231 -11.03 2.20 2.71
C ILE A 231 -11.75 2.57 4.03
N GLU A 232 -12.98 3.11 3.96
CA GLU A 232 -13.76 3.50 5.16
C GLU A 232 -14.21 2.28 5.98
N ILE A 233 -14.47 1.19 5.26
CA ILE A 233 -14.88 -0.10 5.84
C ILE A 233 -13.68 -0.75 6.58
N GLY A 234 -12.48 -0.74 6.01
CA GLY A 234 -11.31 -1.36 6.61
C GLY A 234 -10.85 -0.70 7.92
N SER A 235 -10.88 0.64 7.98
CA SER A 235 -10.50 1.41 9.18
C SER A 235 -11.52 1.29 10.32
N SER A 236 -12.81 1.41 9.99
CA SER A 236 -13.90 1.25 10.97
C SER A 236 -13.95 -0.18 11.51
N ILE A 237 -13.79 -1.18 10.63
CA ILE A 237 -13.65 -2.58 11.06
C ILE A 237 -12.40 -2.72 11.93
N ALA A 238 -11.22 -2.21 11.57
CA ALA A 238 -10.01 -2.41 12.38
C ALA A 238 -10.14 -1.92 13.84
N VAL A 239 -10.76 -0.75 14.07
CA VAL A 239 -11.00 -0.20 15.41
C VAL A 239 -11.98 -1.09 16.20
N ASP A 240 -13.06 -1.52 15.57
CA ASP A 240 -14.07 -2.38 16.22
C ASP A 240 -13.62 -3.86 16.33
N TYR A 241 -12.73 -4.33 15.47
CA TYR A 241 -12.44 -5.77 15.21
C TYR A 241 -11.22 -6.32 15.94
N PHE A 242 -10.21 -5.49 16.21
CA PHE A 242 -8.98 -5.92 16.90
C PHE A 242 -9.03 -5.75 18.42
N MET A 243 -10.15 -5.29 18.99
CA MET A 243 -10.26 -4.95 20.42
C MET A 243 -9.14 -4.02 20.89
N VAL A 244 -8.55 -3.26 19.96
CA VAL A 244 -7.60 -2.22 20.32
C VAL A 244 -8.45 -1.10 20.87
N ASP A 245 -8.30 -0.85 22.17
CA ASP A 245 -9.00 0.25 22.82
C ASP A 245 -8.76 1.52 21.99
N PRO A 246 -9.82 2.21 21.52
CA PRO A 246 -9.66 3.43 20.72
C PRO A 246 -8.74 4.46 21.39
N LYS A 247 -8.63 4.46 22.73
CA LYS A 247 -7.70 5.32 23.48
C LYS A 247 -6.21 5.01 23.22
N HIS A 248 -5.90 3.83 22.68
CA HIS A 248 -4.55 3.37 22.32
C HIS A 248 -4.26 3.50 20.82
N ILE A 249 -5.28 3.77 19.99
CA ILE A 249 -5.10 4.12 18.58
C ILE A 249 -4.96 5.65 18.53
N LEU A 250 -3.73 6.15 18.55
CA LEU A 250 -3.49 7.59 18.36
C LEU A 250 -3.98 8.00 16.96
N ASP A 251 -4.57 9.19 16.84
CA ASP A 251 -4.99 9.73 15.55
C ASP A 251 -3.85 9.68 14.53
N GLY A 252 -4.12 9.12 13.35
CA GLY A 252 -3.14 8.93 12.28
C GLY A 252 -2.24 7.69 12.41
N THR A 253 -2.52 6.75 13.33
CA THR A 253 -1.82 5.45 13.41
C THR A 253 -2.38 4.39 12.47
N ILE A 254 -3.66 4.49 12.11
CA ILE A 254 -4.26 3.67 11.06
C ILE A 254 -4.22 4.47 9.76
N CYS A 255 -3.45 3.99 8.78
CA CYS A 255 -3.38 4.57 7.45
C CYS A 255 -4.06 3.61 6.46
N PRO A 256 -5.33 3.84 6.11
CA PRO A 256 -6.01 2.99 5.14
C PRO A 256 -5.46 3.30 3.74
N LEU A 257 -5.12 2.24 3.00
CA LEU A 257 -4.55 2.35 1.67
C LEU A 257 -5.61 2.01 0.61
N GLU A 258 -5.64 2.78 -0.47
CA GLU A 258 -6.56 2.57 -1.59
C GLU A 258 -6.16 1.35 -2.43
N LEU A 259 -7.14 0.60 -2.91
CA LEU A 259 -6.89 -0.46 -3.90
C LEU A 259 -6.47 0.13 -5.24
N MET A 260 -5.70 -0.63 -6.01
CA MET A 260 -5.32 -0.31 -7.40
C MET A 260 -4.53 1.00 -7.55
N ARG A 261 -4.02 1.54 -6.44
CA ARG A 261 -3.17 2.74 -6.42
C ARG A 261 -1.82 2.40 -5.77
N PRO A 262 -0.70 2.77 -6.38
CA PRO A 262 0.61 2.68 -5.74
C PRO A 262 0.70 3.66 -4.57
N HIS A 263 1.02 3.15 -3.39
CA HIS A 263 1.30 3.94 -2.18
C HIS A 263 2.81 3.98 -1.95
N ARG A 264 3.39 5.17 -1.99
CA ARG A 264 4.84 5.37 -1.92
C ARG A 264 5.29 5.50 -0.47
N PHE A 265 6.39 4.83 -0.16
CA PHE A 265 7.10 4.87 1.11
C PHE A 265 8.58 5.19 0.84
N GLU A 266 9.33 5.41 1.90
CA GLU A 266 10.78 5.59 1.83
C GLU A 266 11.46 4.33 1.26
N GLY A 267 11.73 4.39 -0.05
CA GLY A 267 12.49 3.40 -0.80
C GLY A 267 11.75 2.19 -1.35
N PHE A 268 10.43 2.18 -1.20
CA PHE A 268 9.56 1.22 -1.89
C PHE A 268 8.17 1.82 -2.11
N GLN A 269 7.36 1.16 -2.94
CA GLN A 269 5.94 1.41 -3.03
C GLN A 269 5.18 0.10 -2.86
N VAL A 270 3.90 0.19 -2.49
CA VAL A 270 3.00 -0.94 -2.40
C VAL A 270 1.68 -0.65 -3.09
N THR A 271 1.22 -1.57 -3.92
CA THR A 271 -0.10 -1.53 -4.55
C THR A 271 -0.98 -2.62 -3.97
N LEU A 272 -2.18 -2.26 -3.50
CA LEU A 272 -3.12 -3.21 -2.91
C LEU A 272 -4.09 -3.70 -3.98
N LEU A 273 -4.28 -5.03 -4.05
CA LEU A 273 -5.22 -5.66 -4.98
C LEU A 273 -6.27 -6.41 -4.17
N ASP A 274 -7.53 -6.36 -4.56
CA ASP A 274 -8.55 -7.18 -3.89
C ASP A 274 -8.24 -8.68 -4.06
N ALA A 275 -8.11 -9.40 -2.95
CA ALA A 275 -7.72 -10.83 -2.94
C ALA A 275 -8.87 -11.80 -3.21
N ASN A 276 -10.11 -11.31 -3.39
CA ASN A 276 -11.28 -12.15 -3.62
C ASN A 276 -11.48 -13.27 -2.56
N HIS A 277 -11.07 -13.05 -1.31
CA HIS A 277 -11.23 -13.99 -0.20
C HIS A 277 -12.40 -13.60 0.71
N CYS A 278 -12.23 -12.53 1.49
CA CYS A 278 -13.26 -11.98 2.37
C CYS A 278 -13.28 -10.43 2.27
N PRO A 279 -14.33 -9.75 2.76
CA PRO A 279 -14.37 -8.29 2.71
C PRO A 279 -13.15 -7.67 3.39
N GLY A 280 -12.44 -6.81 2.66
CA GLY A 280 -11.20 -6.18 3.13
C GLY A 280 -9.91 -6.98 2.92
N SER A 281 -9.98 -8.23 2.43
CA SER A 281 -8.78 -9.01 2.10
C SER A 281 -8.07 -8.43 0.87
N VAL A 282 -6.75 -8.27 0.96
CA VAL A 282 -5.92 -7.71 -0.13
C VAL A 282 -4.66 -8.52 -0.37
N MET A 283 -4.22 -8.53 -1.62
CA MET A 283 -2.85 -8.85 -2.01
C MET A 283 -2.02 -7.57 -1.98
N PHE A 284 -0.73 -7.69 -1.75
CA PHE A 284 0.23 -6.58 -1.82
C PHE A 284 1.26 -6.84 -2.91
N LEU A 285 1.40 -5.90 -3.83
CA LEU A 285 2.49 -5.84 -4.78
C LEU A 285 3.51 -4.80 -4.31
N PHE A 286 4.71 -5.25 -3.93
CA PHE A 286 5.80 -4.40 -3.49
C PHE A 286 6.81 -4.19 -4.62
N GLU A 287 7.24 -2.95 -4.79
CA GLU A 287 8.22 -2.53 -5.80
C GLU A 287 9.15 -1.46 -5.23
N GLY A 288 10.24 -1.15 -5.94
CA GLY A 288 11.18 -0.08 -5.59
C GLY A 288 12.55 -0.58 -5.18
N TYR A 289 13.49 0.34 -5.00
CA TYR A 289 14.92 -0.01 -4.92
C TYR A 289 15.26 -0.86 -3.68
N LEU A 290 14.59 -0.66 -2.54
CA LEU A 290 14.81 -1.51 -1.35
C LEU A 290 14.28 -2.93 -1.60
N ILE A 291 13.11 -3.04 -2.23
CA ILE A 291 12.55 -4.33 -2.60
C ILE A 291 13.51 -5.03 -3.57
N GLU A 292 14.08 -4.30 -4.53
CA GLU A 292 15.06 -4.90 -5.44
C GLU A 292 16.39 -5.27 -4.76
N GLU A 293 16.91 -4.49 -3.81
CA GLU A 293 18.10 -4.84 -3.02
C GLU A 293 17.89 -6.12 -2.19
N PHE A 294 16.74 -6.26 -1.52
CA PHE A 294 16.50 -7.37 -0.59
C PHE A 294 15.84 -8.59 -1.23
N ALA A 295 15.00 -8.37 -2.24
CA ALA A 295 14.19 -9.40 -2.88
C ALA A 295 14.67 -9.80 -4.27
N GLY A 296 15.45 -8.95 -4.95
CA GLY A 296 15.90 -9.17 -6.33
C GLY A 296 14.94 -8.63 -7.40
N GLY A 297 13.84 -7.99 -6.99
CA GLY A 297 12.82 -7.44 -7.88
C GLY A 297 11.44 -7.41 -7.20
N PRO A 298 10.37 -7.06 -7.94
CA PRO A 298 9.02 -6.93 -7.41
C PRO A 298 8.53 -8.19 -6.68
N VAL A 299 7.77 -7.99 -5.60
CA VAL A 299 7.27 -9.08 -4.73
C VAL A 299 5.75 -9.03 -4.63
N LEU A 300 5.10 -10.17 -4.88
CA LEU A 300 3.66 -10.31 -4.70
C LEU A 300 3.36 -11.15 -3.46
N CYS A 301 2.60 -10.59 -2.52
CA CYS A 301 2.07 -11.30 -1.37
C CYS A 301 0.57 -11.47 -1.53
N THR A 302 0.08 -12.70 -1.69
CA THR A 302 -1.35 -12.92 -1.96
C THR A 302 -2.22 -12.72 -0.72
N GLY A 303 -1.66 -12.91 0.48
CA GLY A 303 -2.48 -13.20 1.66
C GLY A 303 -3.39 -14.41 1.39
N ASP A 304 -4.47 -14.55 2.15
CA ASP A 304 -5.54 -15.48 1.79
C ASP A 304 -6.29 -14.94 0.57
N PHE A 305 -6.40 -15.75 -0.49
CA PHE A 305 -7.01 -15.33 -1.75
C PHE A 305 -7.76 -16.47 -2.45
N ARG A 306 -8.65 -16.11 -3.38
CA ARG A 306 -9.28 -17.08 -4.28
C ARG A 306 -9.21 -16.65 -5.74
N ALA A 307 -8.44 -17.38 -6.53
CA ALA A 307 -8.34 -17.24 -7.98
C ALA A 307 -9.46 -18.00 -8.73
N ASP A 308 -10.72 -17.79 -8.33
CA ASP A 308 -11.83 -18.34 -9.12
C ASP A 308 -11.91 -17.66 -10.50
N LYS A 309 -12.72 -18.21 -11.41
CA LYS A 309 -12.88 -17.67 -12.77
C LYS A 309 -13.19 -16.16 -12.81
N THR A 310 -13.90 -15.63 -11.82
CA THR A 310 -14.22 -14.19 -11.77
C THR A 310 -12.95 -13.38 -11.48
N PHE A 311 -12.09 -13.87 -10.60
CA PHE A 311 -10.78 -13.29 -10.35
C PHE A 311 -9.84 -13.42 -11.55
N MET A 312 -9.79 -14.60 -12.20
CA MET A 312 -8.96 -14.81 -13.39
C MET A 312 -9.33 -13.84 -14.52
N ASN A 313 -10.62 -13.60 -14.77
CA ASN A 313 -11.06 -12.57 -15.73
C ASN A 313 -10.56 -11.16 -15.40
N ARG A 314 -10.22 -10.87 -14.13
CA ARG A 314 -9.62 -9.59 -13.75
C ARG A 314 -8.16 -9.50 -14.17
N LEU A 315 -7.42 -10.62 -14.21
CA LEU A 315 -6.06 -10.68 -14.74
C LEU A 315 -6.02 -10.39 -16.23
N ASP A 316 -7.05 -10.77 -16.99
CA ASP A 316 -7.16 -10.40 -18.41
C ASP A 316 -7.64 -8.95 -18.62
N GLY A 317 -8.07 -8.27 -17.55
CA GLY A 317 -8.64 -6.92 -17.59
C GLY A 317 -7.91 -5.97 -16.65
N PRO A 318 -8.56 -5.48 -15.58
CA PRO A 318 -8.00 -4.43 -14.72
C PRO A 318 -6.71 -4.80 -13.99
N LEU A 319 -6.34 -6.08 -13.89
CA LEU A 319 -5.12 -6.58 -13.27
C LEU A 319 -4.09 -7.07 -14.30
N ASN A 320 -4.28 -6.81 -15.60
CA ASN A 320 -3.38 -7.28 -16.67
C ASN A 320 -1.94 -6.81 -16.53
N PHE A 321 -1.74 -5.63 -15.93
CA PHE A 321 -0.42 -5.07 -15.63
C PHE A 321 0.43 -6.00 -14.73
N LEU A 322 -0.19 -6.92 -13.98
CA LEU A 322 0.55 -7.95 -13.22
C LEU A 322 1.39 -8.86 -14.11
N SER A 323 0.93 -9.12 -15.34
CA SER A 323 1.65 -9.95 -16.30
C SER A 323 2.88 -9.26 -16.91
N GLU A 324 2.98 -7.94 -16.78
CA GLU A 324 4.14 -7.15 -17.23
C GLU A 324 5.31 -7.26 -16.24
N PHE A 325 5.05 -7.68 -15.00
CA PHE A 325 6.08 -7.89 -14.02
C PHE A 325 6.76 -9.24 -14.19
N ARG A 326 8.09 -9.21 -14.11
CA ARG A 326 8.89 -10.35 -13.70
C ARG A 326 9.06 -10.30 -12.18
N LEU A 327 8.21 -11.03 -11.47
CA LEU A 327 8.19 -11.04 -10.01
C LEU A 327 9.40 -11.82 -9.49
N ALA A 328 10.21 -11.22 -8.62
CA ALA A 328 11.28 -11.95 -7.96
C ALA A 328 10.71 -13.01 -7.02
N ARG A 329 9.63 -12.68 -6.29
CA ARG A 329 9.04 -13.57 -5.27
C ARG A 329 7.52 -13.50 -5.25
N ILE A 330 6.89 -14.66 -5.07
CA ILE A 330 5.48 -14.78 -4.73
C ILE A 330 5.35 -15.43 -3.35
N TYR A 331 4.75 -14.74 -2.38
CA TYR A 331 4.28 -15.33 -1.13
C TYR A 331 2.83 -15.78 -1.32
N LEU A 332 2.63 -17.09 -1.40
CA LEU A 332 1.39 -17.70 -1.91
C LEU A 332 0.58 -18.36 -0.81
N ASP A 333 -0.71 -18.08 -0.74
CA ASP A 333 -1.66 -18.92 0.01
C ASP A 333 -1.80 -20.29 -0.66
N ASN A 334 -1.30 -21.31 0.04
CA ASN A 334 -1.32 -22.69 -0.40
C ASN A 334 -2.24 -23.56 0.48
N THR A 335 -3.27 -22.98 1.11
CA THR A 335 -4.17 -23.63 2.08
C THR A 335 -4.69 -24.98 1.58
N TYR A 336 -5.10 -25.05 0.31
CA TYR A 336 -5.68 -26.25 -0.30
C TYR A 336 -4.85 -26.85 -1.43
N PHE A 337 -3.60 -26.42 -1.62
CA PHE A 337 -2.78 -26.89 -2.76
C PHE A 337 -2.53 -28.41 -2.74
N LYS A 338 -2.49 -29.02 -1.54
CA LYS A 338 -2.34 -30.47 -1.35
C LYS A 338 -3.55 -31.28 -1.81
N LEU A 339 -4.72 -30.65 -1.95
CA LEU A 339 -5.94 -31.32 -2.36
C LEU A 339 -6.04 -31.36 -3.87
N ASP A 340 -6.07 -32.58 -4.41
CA ASP A 340 -6.41 -32.81 -5.81
C ASP A 340 -7.94 -32.87 -5.98
N GLN A 341 -8.61 -31.81 -5.55
CA GLN A 341 -10.07 -31.69 -5.58
C GLN A 341 -10.47 -30.35 -6.15
N GLU A 342 -11.26 -30.39 -7.22
CA GLU A 342 -11.92 -29.20 -7.75
C GLU A 342 -12.94 -28.67 -6.77
N PHE A 343 -12.92 -27.36 -6.57
CA PHE A 343 -13.93 -26.67 -5.77
C PHE A 343 -15.06 -26.17 -6.67
N PRO A 344 -16.33 -26.30 -6.25
CA PRO A 344 -17.39 -25.67 -6.99
C PRO A 344 -17.25 -24.15 -6.90
N THR A 345 -17.81 -23.46 -7.88
CA THR A 345 -17.96 -22.00 -7.82
C THR A 345 -18.81 -21.62 -6.62
N ARG A 346 -18.58 -20.42 -6.04
CA ARG A 346 -19.38 -19.89 -4.92
C ARG A 346 -20.88 -19.92 -5.23
N LYS A 347 -21.25 -19.59 -6.48
CA LYS A 347 -22.64 -19.64 -6.98
C LYS A 347 -23.20 -21.07 -7.03
N SER A 348 -22.41 -22.06 -7.44
CA SER A 348 -22.84 -23.47 -7.45
C SER A 348 -23.02 -23.99 -6.02
N ALA A 349 -22.09 -23.69 -5.12
CA ALA A 349 -22.20 -24.02 -3.70
C ALA A 349 -23.43 -23.36 -3.05
N GLN A 350 -23.74 -22.10 -3.38
CA GLN A 350 -24.96 -21.42 -2.94
C GLN A 350 -26.23 -22.11 -3.47
N LYS A 351 -26.26 -22.49 -4.75
CA LYS A 351 -27.41 -23.24 -5.31
C LYS A 351 -27.62 -24.55 -4.57
N LYS A 352 -26.53 -25.25 -4.23
CA LYS A 352 -26.58 -26.47 -3.39
C LYS A 352 -27.14 -26.14 -2.00
N LEU A 353 -26.63 -25.09 -1.34
CA LEU A 353 -27.13 -24.64 -0.03
C LEU A 353 -28.66 -24.40 -0.05
N ILE A 354 -29.14 -23.64 -1.02
CA ILE A 354 -30.57 -23.35 -1.19
C ILE A 354 -31.36 -24.64 -1.43
N LYS A 355 -30.84 -25.56 -2.24
CA LYS A 355 -31.48 -26.86 -2.51
C LYS A 355 -31.62 -27.68 -1.24
N GLU A 356 -30.54 -27.82 -0.46
CA GLU A 356 -30.54 -28.59 0.79
C GLU A 356 -31.48 -27.95 1.83
N ILE A 357 -31.47 -26.62 1.97
CA ILE A 357 -32.41 -25.90 2.83
C ILE A 357 -33.86 -26.15 2.41
N LYS A 358 -34.17 -26.14 1.11
CA LYS A 358 -35.52 -26.40 0.59
C LYS A 358 -35.95 -27.86 0.76
N ALA A 359 -35.02 -28.80 0.83
CA ALA A 359 -35.30 -30.22 1.05
C ALA A 359 -35.62 -30.54 2.52
N LYS A 360 -35.16 -29.72 3.47
CA LYS A 360 -35.31 -29.91 4.93
C LYS A 360 -36.36 -28.96 5.54
N ARG A 361 -37.56 -28.88 4.94
CA ARG A 361 -38.59 -27.87 5.30
C ARG A 361 -39.12 -27.98 6.73
N ASP A 362 -39.04 -29.17 7.30
CA ASP A 362 -39.55 -29.55 8.62
C ASP A 362 -38.49 -29.48 9.74
N LYS A 363 -37.23 -29.17 9.39
CA LYS A 363 -36.10 -29.14 10.34
C LYS A 363 -35.58 -27.73 10.58
N ASN A 364 -35.05 -27.50 11.78
CA ASN A 364 -34.19 -26.35 12.06
C ASN A 364 -32.85 -26.52 11.35
N ILE A 365 -32.27 -25.43 10.88
CA ILE A 365 -31.02 -25.45 10.11
C ILE A 365 -30.00 -24.57 10.82
N PHE A 366 -28.82 -25.13 11.08
CA PHE A 366 -27.69 -24.44 11.66
C PHE A 366 -26.55 -24.36 10.64
N ILE A 367 -26.04 -23.16 10.41
CA ILE A 367 -24.96 -22.88 9.44
C ILE A 367 -23.77 -22.29 10.21
N PRO A 368 -22.73 -23.09 10.50
CA PRO A 368 -21.58 -22.61 11.27
C PRO A 368 -20.68 -21.73 10.40
N LEU A 369 -20.48 -20.46 10.78
CA LEU A 369 -19.66 -19.50 10.04
C LEU A 369 -18.75 -18.67 10.97
N HIS A 370 -17.61 -18.25 10.44
CA HIS A 370 -16.74 -17.27 11.09
C HIS A 370 -17.42 -15.88 11.12
N ARG A 371 -16.89 -14.99 11.96
CA ARG A 371 -17.42 -13.63 12.14
C ARG A 371 -17.40 -12.79 10.86
N LEU A 372 -16.35 -12.92 10.06
CA LEU A 372 -16.17 -12.21 8.79
C LEU A 372 -16.27 -13.17 7.60
N GLY A 373 -16.85 -12.71 6.50
CA GLY A 373 -16.96 -13.42 5.23
C GLY A 373 -18.36 -14.03 5.01
N ARG A 374 -18.75 -14.11 3.73
CA ARG A 374 -19.98 -14.74 3.24
C ARG A 374 -21.27 -14.00 3.61
N GLU A 375 -21.18 -12.72 3.94
CA GLU A 375 -22.33 -11.85 4.20
C GLU A 375 -23.28 -11.81 2.99
N SER A 376 -22.73 -11.58 1.79
CA SER A 376 -23.51 -11.55 0.56
C SER A 376 -24.15 -12.91 0.23
N LEU A 377 -23.47 -14.02 0.56
CA LEU A 377 -24.02 -15.38 0.40
C LEU A 377 -25.28 -15.56 1.25
N LEU A 378 -25.24 -15.11 2.52
CA LEU A 378 -26.35 -15.22 3.45
C LEU A 378 -27.53 -14.34 3.02
N GLU A 379 -27.26 -13.07 2.69
CA GLU A 379 -28.29 -12.11 2.26
C GLU A 379 -29.04 -12.62 1.01
N GLU A 380 -28.29 -13.05 0.00
CA GLU A 380 -28.86 -13.57 -1.24
C GLU A 380 -29.61 -14.90 -1.03
N THR A 381 -29.09 -15.77 -0.15
CA THR A 381 -29.78 -17.01 0.23
C THR A 381 -31.12 -16.71 0.90
N SER A 382 -31.16 -15.77 1.84
CA SER A 382 -32.40 -15.34 2.51
C SER A 382 -33.40 -14.76 1.51
N ARG A 383 -32.92 -13.90 0.60
CA ARG A 383 -33.74 -13.30 -0.46
C ARG A 383 -34.37 -14.34 -1.39
N ILE A 384 -33.61 -15.34 -1.84
CA ILE A 384 -34.12 -16.40 -2.73
C ILE A 384 -35.10 -17.33 -2.00
N LEU A 385 -34.82 -17.66 -0.75
CA LEU A 385 -35.69 -18.52 0.06
C LEU A 385 -36.98 -17.80 0.48
N LYS A 386 -36.94 -16.46 0.59
CA LYS A 386 -37.97 -15.64 1.25
C LYS A 386 -38.21 -16.10 2.70
N GLU A 387 -37.15 -16.53 3.37
CA GLU A 387 -37.14 -16.95 4.78
C GLU A 387 -36.05 -16.17 5.51
N PRO A 388 -36.28 -15.77 6.77
CA PRO A 388 -35.27 -15.07 7.55
C PRO A 388 -34.13 -16.01 7.93
N ILE A 389 -32.89 -15.53 7.78
CA ILE A 389 -31.70 -16.19 8.33
C ILE A 389 -31.31 -15.41 9.58
N ILE A 390 -31.34 -16.07 10.73
CA ILE A 390 -30.95 -15.49 12.01
C ILE A 390 -29.43 -15.47 12.06
N ILE A 391 -28.84 -14.31 12.35
CA ILE A 391 -27.39 -14.11 12.40
C ILE A 391 -27.02 -13.65 13.81
N TYR A 392 -25.95 -14.23 14.38
CA TYR A 392 -25.48 -13.80 15.70
C TYR A 392 -24.96 -12.36 15.67
N LYS A 393 -25.11 -11.67 16.81
CA LYS A 393 -24.92 -10.23 16.96
C LYS A 393 -23.65 -9.70 16.29
N GLU A 394 -22.49 -10.26 16.62
CA GLU A 394 -21.22 -9.71 16.12
C GLU A 394 -21.08 -9.82 14.59
N LYS A 395 -21.61 -10.88 13.98
CA LYS A 395 -21.59 -11.02 12.51
C LYS A 395 -22.60 -10.11 11.83
N LEU A 396 -23.74 -9.84 12.46
CA LEU A 396 -24.72 -8.89 11.94
C LEU A 396 -24.16 -7.47 11.93
N GLU A 397 -23.51 -7.04 13.02
CA GLU A 397 -22.85 -5.72 13.10
C GLU A 397 -21.83 -5.54 11.97
N ILE A 398 -20.97 -6.53 11.73
CA ILE A 398 -20.02 -6.53 10.60
C ILE A 398 -20.75 -6.47 9.26
N ALA A 399 -21.80 -7.26 9.07
CA ALA A 399 -22.54 -7.29 7.82
C ALA A 399 -23.21 -5.93 7.53
N GLU A 400 -23.75 -5.25 8.54
CA GLU A 400 -24.34 -3.92 8.41
C GLU A 400 -23.30 -2.85 8.04
N LEU A 401 -22.11 -2.91 8.64
CA LEU A 401 -20.96 -2.07 8.25
C LEU A 401 -20.57 -2.28 6.78
N LEU A 402 -20.68 -3.53 6.31
CA LEU A 402 -20.46 -3.92 4.92
C LEU A 402 -21.63 -3.62 3.98
N ASN A 403 -22.64 -2.88 4.43
CA ASN A 403 -23.86 -2.55 3.68
C ASN A 403 -24.76 -3.76 3.32
N HIS A 404 -24.60 -4.88 4.00
CA HIS A 404 -25.53 -6.01 3.91
C HIS A 404 -26.67 -5.87 4.92
N PHE A 405 -27.82 -6.46 4.62
CA PHE A 405 -29.01 -6.51 5.48
C PHE A 405 -29.62 -5.15 5.86
N LYS A 406 -29.17 -4.04 5.25
CA LYS A 406 -29.71 -2.68 5.51
C LYS A 406 -31.17 -2.51 5.09
N LYS A 407 -31.64 -3.27 4.10
CA LYS A 407 -33.03 -3.25 3.65
C LYS A 407 -33.78 -4.43 4.26
N LYS A 408 -35.01 -4.20 4.72
CA LYS A 408 -35.89 -5.29 5.14
C LYS A 408 -36.10 -6.24 3.95
N ILE A 409 -35.63 -7.47 4.09
CA ILE A 409 -35.91 -8.54 3.15
C ILE A 409 -37.34 -9.01 3.44
N GLU A 410 -38.21 -8.98 2.43
CA GLU A 410 -39.55 -9.55 2.53
C GLU A 410 -39.43 -11.05 2.79
N THR A 411 -39.85 -11.47 3.98
CA THR A 411 -39.77 -12.87 4.41
C THR A 411 -41.16 -13.38 4.78
N ARG A 412 -41.39 -14.67 4.53
CA ARG A 412 -42.59 -15.37 5.00
C ARG A 412 -42.35 -15.80 6.44
N LYS A 413 -43.42 -15.79 7.26
CA LYS A 413 -43.37 -16.46 8.57
C LYS A 413 -43.09 -17.94 8.35
N SER A 414 -42.03 -18.44 8.98
CA SER A 414 -41.60 -19.84 8.92
C SER A 414 -41.67 -20.43 10.32
N ASN A 415 -42.12 -21.68 10.44
CA ASN A 415 -42.20 -22.40 11.72
C ASN A 415 -40.86 -23.04 12.12
N ARG A 416 -39.86 -22.99 11.23
CA ARG A 416 -38.49 -23.45 11.47
C ARG A 416 -37.53 -22.27 11.63
N LYS A 417 -36.38 -22.53 12.25
CA LYS A 417 -35.26 -21.59 12.32
C LYS A 417 -34.19 -21.94 11.30
N ILE A 418 -33.69 -20.93 10.58
CA ILE A 418 -32.44 -21.00 9.83
C ILE A 418 -31.48 -20.05 10.54
N GLU A 419 -30.43 -20.58 11.16
CA GLU A 419 -29.58 -19.83 12.07
C GLU A 419 -28.11 -20.00 11.70
N VAL A 420 -27.40 -18.88 11.61
CA VAL A 420 -25.95 -18.83 11.52
C VAL A 420 -25.40 -18.83 12.93
N VAL A 421 -24.55 -19.80 13.23
CA VAL A 421 -23.90 -19.96 14.54
C VAL A 421 -22.41 -19.72 14.42
N LYS A 422 -21.77 -19.36 15.54
CA LYS A 422 -20.31 -19.22 15.59
C LYS A 422 -19.67 -20.56 15.24
N LYS A 423 -18.74 -20.54 14.30
CA LYS A 423 -18.01 -21.73 13.89
C LYS A 423 -17.05 -22.17 15.00
N GLU A 424 -17.27 -23.38 15.50
CA GLU A 424 -16.41 -24.05 16.46
C GLU A 424 -15.39 -24.93 15.75
N HIS A 425 -14.22 -25.15 16.38
CA HIS A 425 -13.19 -26.07 15.87
C HIS A 425 -13.73 -27.49 15.68
N ASN A 426 -14.64 -27.91 16.56
CA ASN A 426 -15.38 -29.16 16.45
C ASN A 426 -16.85 -28.86 16.22
N ILE A 427 -17.34 -29.15 15.00
CA ILE A 427 -18.72 -28.94 14.59
C ILE A 427 -19.74 -29.69 15.47
N LEU A 428 -19.32 -30.76 16.16
CA LEU A 428 -20.17 -31.52 17.09
C LEU A 428 -20.42 -30.78 18.42
N LYS A 429 -19.66 -29.73 18.72
CA LYS A 429 -19.90 -28.90 19.92
C LYS A 429 -21.07 -27.94 19.75
N ILE A 430 -21.56 -27.76 18.53
CA ILE A 430 -22.69 -26.88 18.25
C ILE A 430 -23.94 -27.49 18.90
N PRO A 431 -24.61 -26.79 19.82
CA PRO A 431 -25.79 -27.31 20.49
C PRO A 431 -26.97 -27.30 19.53
N VAL A 432 -27.44 -28.48 19.14
CA VAL A 432 -28.58 -28.65 18.21
C VAL A 432 -29.64 -29.55 18.85
N SER A 433 -30.91 -29.24 18.59
CA SER A 433 -32.05 -30.09 18.99
C SER A 433 -32.18 -31.31 18.08
N GLU A 434 -32.89 -32.36 18.49
CA GLU A 434 -33.09 -33.58 17.68
C GLU A 434 -33.73 -33.29 16.31
N ASN A 435 -34.59 -32.27 16.19
CA ASN A 435 -35.19 -31.86 14.92
C ASN A 435 -34.36 -30.80 14.17
N SER A 436 -33.06 -31.04 13.99
CA SER A 436 -32.14 -30.08 13.37
C SER A 436 -31.18 -30.71 12.38
N VAL A 437 -30.68 -29.89 11.44
CA VAL A 437 -29.63 -30.23 10.50
C VAL A 437 -28.53 -29.19 10.59
N ILE A 438 -27.27 -29.63 10.57
CA ILE A 438 -26.12 -28.74 10.42
C ILE A 438 -25.71 -28.74 8.96
N ILE A 439 -25.60 -27.57 8.34
CA ILE A 439 -25.04 -27.42 7.01
C ILE A 439 -23.63 -26.82 7.14
N ASP A 440 -22.63 -27.67 6.98
CA ASP A 440 -21.23 -27.28 6.96
C ASP A 440 -20.85 -26.72 5.58
N LEU A 441 -20.73 -25.40 5.50
CA LEU A 441 -20.24 -24.69 4.32
C LEU A 441 -18.72 -24.57 4.41
N SER A 442 -18.00 -25.60 4.02
CA SER A 442 -16.54 -25.60 4.14
C SER A 442 -15.92 -26.60 3.17
N ALA A 443 -14.75 -26.28 2.64
CA ALA A 443 -13.91 -27.25 1.93
C ALA A 443 -12.96 -28.01 2.87
N LEU A 444 -12.88 -27.66 4.16
CA LEU A 444 -11.95 -28.28 5.13
C LEU A 444 -12.16 -29.79 5.29
N HIS A 445 -13.38 -30.30 5.07
CA HIS A 445 -13.66 -31.74 5.14
C HIS A 445 -12.85 -32.58 4.14
N HIS A 446 -12.34 -31.97 3.06
CA HIS A 446 -11.41 -32.61 2.14
C HIS A 446 -10.00 -32.76 2.72
N LEU A 447 -9.54 -31.84 3.58
CA LEU A 447 -8.22 -31.90 4.25
C LEU A 447 -8.21 -32.88 5.43
N VAL A 448 -9.28 -32.89 6.22
CA VAL A 448 -9.37 -33.69 7.45
C VAL A 448 -9.81 -35.14 7.16
N GLY A 449 -10.26 -35.41 5.93
CA GLY A 449 -10.88 -36.68 5.53
C GLY A 449 -12.19 -36.95 6.28
N THR A 450 -12.73 -38.16 6.12
CA THR A 450 -13.92 -38.65 6.85
C THR A 450 -13.72 -38.82 8.37
N ARG A 451 -12.57 -38.40 8.92
CA ARG A 451 -12.33 -38.35 10.38
C ARG A 451 -13.13 -37.27 11.11
N VAL A 452 -14.03 -36.57 10.41
CA VAL A 452 -15.09 -35.84 11.10
C VAL A 452 -16.00 -36.87 11.73
N ALA A 453 -15.92 -37.00 13.05
CA ALA A 453 -16.76 -37.88 13.84
C ALA A 453 -18.20 -37.85 13.31
N THR A 454 -18.63 -38.97 12.74
CA THR A 454 -20.02 -39.20 12.39
C THR A 454 -20.75 -39.43 13.70
N ASP A 455 -21.47 -38.42 14.17
CA ASP A 455 -22.45 -38.63 15.22
C ASP A 455 -23.69 -39.22 14.54
N GLU A 456 -23.97 -40.51 14.74
CA GLU A 456 -25.15 -41.20 14.19
C GLU A 456 -26.46 -40.49 14.59
N LYS A 457 -26.44 -39.63 15.62
CA LYS A 457 -27.60 -38.86 16.09
C LYS A 457 -27.77 -37.50 15.40
N ARG A 458 -26.79 -37.00 14.64
CA ARG A 458 -26.82 -35.66 14.06
C ARG A 458 -26.70 -35.68 12.55
N GLU A 459 -27.67 -35.07 11.88
CA GLU A 459 -27.64 -34.91 10.45
C GLU A 459 -26.73 -33.73 10.06
N ILE A 460 -25.61 -34.02 9.37
CA ILE A 460 -24.66 -33.02 8.87
C ILE A 460 -24.58 -33.09 7.35
N ILE A 461 -24.95 -32.00 6.69
CA ILE A 461 -24.84 -31.84 5.24
C ILE A 461 -23.58 -31.03 4.94
N ARG A 462 -22.65 -31.62 4.19
CA ARG A 462 -21.41 -30.94 3.78
C ARG A 462 -21.54 -30.36 2.38
N ILE A 463 -21.25 -29.07 2.27
CA ILE A 463 -21.24 -28.33 1.03
C ILE A 463 -19.86 -27.71 0.88
N SER A 464 -19.11 -28.18 -0.12
CA SER A 464 -17.80 -27.62 -0.49
C SER A 464 -17.98 -26.17 -0.91
N TYR A 465 -17.80 -25.25 0.02
CA TYR A 465 -17.70 -23.81 -0.22
C TYR A 465 -16.33 -23.39 0.29
N SER A 466 -15.57 -22.68 -0.55
CA SER A 466 -14.24 -22.19 -0.21
C SER A 466 -14.14 -20.69 -0.49
N ASP A 467 -13.44 -19.96 0.38
CA ASP A 467 -12.96 -18.61 0.07
C ASP A 467 -11.46 -18.60 -0.26
N HIS A 468 -10.83 -19.78 -0.36
CA HIS A 468 -9.46 -19.97 -0.82
C HIS A 468 -9.44 -20.70 -2.16
N SER A 469 -8.35 -20.51 -2.91
CA SER A 469 -8.11 -21.19 -4.18
C SER A 469 -8.01 -22.71 -4.05
N SER A 470 -8.60 -23.46 -5.00
CA SER A 470 -8.27 -24.88 -5.23
C SER A 470 -6.85 -25.03 -5.80
N ARG A 471 -6.33 -26.26 -5.84
CA ARG A 471 -5.05 -26.55 -6.50
C ARG A 471 -5.03 -26.05 -7.95
N THR A 472 -6.10 -26.32 -8.71
CA THR A 472 -6.20 -25.90 -10.11
C THR A 472 -6.32 -24.39 -10.26
N GLU A 473 -7.13 -23.73 -9.42
CA GLU A 473 -7.24 -22.26 -9.40
C GLU A 473 -5.85 -21.62 -9.10
N ILE A 474 -5.04 -22.20 -8.20
CA ILE A 474 -3.66 -21.74 -7.93
C ILE A 474 -2.77 -21.91 -9.17
N LEU A 475 -2.82 -23.07 -9.82
CA LEU A 475 -1.97 -23.33 -10.99
C LEU A 475 -2.35 -22.45 -12.18
N GLU A 476 -3.65 -22.20 -12.39
CA GLU A 476 -4.12 -21.25 -13.41
C GLU A 476 -3.67 -19.82 -13.10
N PHE A 477 -3.73 -19.40 -11.84
CA PHE A 477 -3.19 -18.10 -11.41
C PHE A 477 -1.70 -17.95 -11.70
N LEU A 478 -0.89 -18.95 -11.31
CA LEU A 478 0.56 -18.92 -11.52
C LEU A 478 0.94 -18.92 -13.00
N LYS A 479 0.16 -19.60 -13.86
CA LYS A 479 0.35 -19.59 -15.33
C LYS A 479 0.26 -18.21 -15.95
N GLU A 480 -0.45 -17.28 -15.32
CA GLU A 480 -0.55 -15.91 -15.84
C GLU A 480 0.62 -15.02 -15.45
N LEU A 481 1.52 -15.49 -14.58
CA LEU A 481 2.59 -14.69 -14.00
C LEU A 481 3.98 -15.18 -14.44
N SER A 482 4.90 -14.21 -14.55
CA SER A 482 6.33 -14.48 -14.68
C SER A 482 6.99 -14.28 -13.32
N PHE A 483 7.62 -15.32 -12.77
CA PHE A 483 8.26 -15.23 -11.45
C PHE A 483 9.49 -16.12 -11.29
N GLU A 484 10.37 -15.73 -10.37
CA GLU A 484 11.62 -16.47 -10.09
C GLU A 484 11.47 -17.46 -8.93
N SER A 485 10.89 -17.03 -7.80
CA SER A 485 10.70 -17.83 -6.59
C SER A 485 9.25 -17.84 -6.10
N ILE A 486 8.84 -18.94 -5.47
CA ILE A 486 7.57 -19.03 -4.74
C ILE A 486 7.79 -19.47 -3.28
N TYR A 487 7.04 -18.87 -2.36
CA TYR A 487 7.09 -19.10 -0.92
C TYR A 487 5.69 -19.43 -0.40
N PRO A 488 5.36 -20.72 -0.23
CA PRO A 488 4.05 -21.12 0.27
C PRO A 488 3.84 -20.74 1.75
N ALA A 489 2.81 -19.94 2.03
CA ALA A 489 2.63 -19.21 3.28
C ALA A 489 1.65 -19.84 4.29
N SER A 490 0.81 -20.81 3.88
CA SER A 490 -0.30 -21.35 4.69
C SER A 490 -0.07 -22.76 5.22
N LYS A 491 0.48 -23.68 4.40
CA LYS A 491 0.73 -25.09 4.76
C LYS A 491 2.14 -25.54 4.38
N GLU A 492 2.63 -26.58 5.05
CA GLU A 492 3.83 -27.30 4.61
C GLU A 492 3.62 -27.88 3.21
N PHE A 493 4.70 -28.02 2.45
CA PHE A 493 4.69 -28.50 1.08
C PHE A 493 5.83 -29.49 0.85
N THR A 494 5.65 -30.39 -0.10
CA THR A 494 6.66 -31.33 -0.56
C THR A 494 7.50 -30.73 -1.69
N ARG A 495 8.69 -31.30 -1.97
CA ARG A 495 9.50 -30.93 -3.13
C ARG A 495 8.69 -31.01 -4.43
N LYS A 496 7.90 -32.07 -4.61
CA LYS A 496 7.07 -32.27 -5.81
C LYS A 496 5.99 -31.20 -5.95
N GLU A 497 5.35 -30.82 -4.85
CA GLU A 497 4.37 -29.72 -4.85
C GLU A 497 5.00 -28.38 -5.20
N MET A 498 6.20 -28.10 -4.65
CA MET A 498 6.99 -26.92 -4.99
C MET A 498 7.35 -26.87 -6.48
N GLU A 499 7.84 -27.99 -7.01
CA GLU A 499 8.15 -28.16 -8.43
C GLU A 499 6.91 -27.91 -9.30
N THR A 500 5.76 -28.50 -8.96
CA THR A 500 4.50 -28.27 -9.70
C THR A 500 4.09 -26.79 -9.71
N MET A 501 4.28 -26.06 -8.61
CA MET A 501 3.97 -24.63 -8.55
C MET A 501 4.94 -23.80 -9.40
N LEU A 502 6.23 -24.13 -9.36
CA LEU A 502 7.25 -23.44 -10.15
C LEU A 502 7.07 -23.66 -11.65
N GLU A 503 6.81 -24.91 -12.07
CA GLU A 503 6.55 -25.28 -13.46
C GLU A 503 5.32 -24.59 -14.06
N ALA A 504 4.38 -24.13 -13.22
CA ALA A 504 3.21 -23.42 -13.70
C ALA A 504 3.54 -22.02 -14.25
N GLY A 505 4.61 -21.36 -13.79
CA GLY A 505 4.96 -20.00 -14.19
C GLY A 505 5.45 -19.86 -15.64
N LYS A 506 5.35 -18.66 -16.22
CA LYS A 506 5.68 -18.38 -17.64
C LYS A 506 7.16 -18.58 -18.03
N GLU A 507 8.12 -18.41 -17.11
CA GLU A 507 9.56 -18.36 -17.43
C GLU A 507 10.45 -19.31 -16.59
N PHE A 508 9.90 -20.37 -16.00
CA PHE A 508 10.65 -21.21 -15.05
C PHE A 508 11.77 -22.05 -15.70
N LYS A 509 12.91 -22.17 -15.00
CA LYS A 509 14.03 -23.08 -15.31
C LYS A 509 14.25 -24.08 -14.16
N LEU A 510 14.29 -25.38 -14.49
CA LEU A 510 14.45 -26.47 -13.51
C LEU A 510 15.73 -26.35 -12.65
N GLU A 511 16.77 -25.73 -13.21
CA GLU A 511 18.12 -25.58 -12.62
C GLU A 511 18.15 -24.69 -11.35
N ASP A 512 17.07 -23.97 -11.03
CA ASP A 512 16.98 -23.09 -9.86
C ASP A 512 16.22 -23.71 -8.65
N LEU A 513 15.67 -24.92 -8.79
CA LEU A 513 14.89 -25.59 -7.74
C LEU A 513 15.71 -25.84 -6.45
N ASP A 514 16.98 -26.21 -6.59
CA ASP A 514 17.85 -26.51 -5.44
C ASP A 514 18.31 -25.24 -4.69
N LYS A 515 18.40 -24.09 -5.37
CA LYS A 515 18.63 -22.79 -4.72
C LYS A 515 17.41 -22.37 -3.88
N HIS A 516 16.20 -22.58 -4.38
CA HIS A 516 14.95 -22.22 -3.69
C HIS A 516 14.74 -22.98 -2.38
N LEU A 517 15.12 -24.26 -2.32
CA LEU A 517 14.99 -25.09 -1.12
C LEU A 517 16.06 -24.80 -0.06
N SER A 518 17.09 -24.02 -0.39
CA SER A 518 18.19 -23.66 0.53
C SER A 518 17.97 -22.35 1.29
N VAL A 519 16.93 -21.58 0.94
CA VAL A 519 16.60 -20.31 1.61
C VAL A 519 16.16 -20.63 3.05
N PRO A 520 16.81 -20.04 4.07
CA PRO A 520 16.59 -20.41 5.46
C PRO A 520 15.13 -20.24 5.87
N ASP A 521 14.63 -21.36 6.34
CA ASP A 521 13.34 -21.66 6.94
C ASP A 521 12.82 -20.54 7.87
N PHE A 522 12.01 -19.61 7.34
CA PHE A 522 11.18 -18.73 8.18
C PHE A 522 10.08 -19.53 8.92
N ARG A 523 9.99 -20.84 8.66
CA ARG A 523 9.11 -21.80 9.31
C ARG A 523 9.82 -22.84 10.17
N LYS A 524 11.02 -22.55 10.68
CA LYS A 524 11.40 -23.11 12.00
C LYS A 524 10.48 -22.52 13.06
N LYS A 525 9.27 -23.08 13.17
CA LYS A 525 8.38 -22.86 14.31
C LYS A 525 9.22 -23.01 15.57
N ARG A 526 9.13 -22.01 16.46
CA ARG A 526 9.49 -22.11 17.88
C ARG A 526 9.03 -23.46 18.40
N SER A 527 9.94 -24.42 18.50
CA SER A 527 9.68 -25.70 19.15
C SER A 527 9.89 -25.64 20.66
N ASN A 528 10.30 -24.50 21.23
CA ASN A 528 10.49 -24.33 22.67
C ASN A 528 10.11 -22.90 23.14
N ALA A 529 8.81 -22.59 23.18
CA ALA A 529 8.27 -21.49 23.99
C ALA A 529 6.78 -21.76 24.23
N ILE A 530 6.53 -22.77 25.07
CA ILE A 530 5.31 -22.82 25.87
C ILE A 530 5.47 -21.74 26.94
N GLU A 531 4.37 -21.05 27.22
CA GLU A 531 4.17 -19.98 28.21
C GLU A 531 4.49 -18.53 27.74
N ASP A 532 3.39 -17.76 27.71
CA ASP A 532 3.28 -16.32 27.78
C ASP A 532 3.81 -15.46 26.62
N ASN A 533 2.95 -15.25 25.62
CA ASN A 533 2.52 -13.89 25.25
C ASN A 533 1.39 -13.92 24.20
N VAL A 534 0.23 -13.42 24.62
CA VAL A 534 -0.93 -13.07 23.80
C VAL A 534 -0.59 -11.75 23.09
N PHE A 535 -0.49 -11.74 21.77
CA PHE A 535 -0.89 -10.68 20.83
C PHE A 535 -0.32 -10.99 19.44
N CYS A 536 -1.18 -10.97 18.43
CA CYS A 536 -0.87 -11.20 17.00
C CYS A 536 -0.46 -12.64 16.62
N GLN A 537 -1.31 -13.62 16.94
CA GLN A 537 -1.51 -14.76 16.04
C GLN A 537 -2.72 -14.41 15.16
N SER A 538 -2.49 -14.30 13.86
CA SER A 538 -3.55 -14.49 12.86
C SER A 538 -4.30 -15.77 13.22
N PRO A 539 -5.64 -15.75 13.30
CA PRO A 539 -6.40 -16.93 13.69
C PRO A 539 -6.21 -18.00 12.62
N ASP A 540 -5.33 -18.96 12.91
CA ASP A 540 -5.15 -20.19 12.15
C ASP A 540 -6.49 -20.97 12.14
N ILE A 541 -7.22 -20.90 11.01
CA ILE A 541 -8.22 -21.86 10.46
C ILE A 541 -9.63 -21.88 11.07
#